data_AF-A0A438MN64-F1
#
_entry.id   AF-A0A438MN64-F1
#
_cell.length_a   1.000
_cell.length_b   1.000
_cell.length_c   1.000
_cell.angle_alpha   90.00
_cell.angle_beta   90.00
_cell.angle_gamma   90.00
#
_symmetry.space_group_name_H-M   'P 1'
#
loop_
_entity.id
_entity.type
_entity.pdbx_description
1 polymer ?
#
loop_
_entity_poly.entity_id
_entity_poly.type
_entity_poly.pdbx_seq_one_letter_code
_entity_poly.pdbx_strand_id
1 'polypeptide(L)'
;MLLRSIAVLAAANLMNNKVAPRLGPLTSTAATAALVAMARRSGLSWEELGFEHGRRGAIAGGALAAAVATAYTVGISHPRTRPLFHDERALSLSHARVLEEALLQVPLGTVLLEEVGFRGALYAMLRQRHGTVAATAVSSALFGLWHILPAMDMARANPALGALTAGESPNHLDMARVVAGSVVSTAAAGVLFCELRRHNGLLAPAMLHLATNSLGYLFARIAAKKK
;
A
#
# COMPACT_ATOMS: atom_id res chain seq x y z
N MET A 1 10.22 20.76 -6.80
CA MET A 1 9.64 20.05 -5.64
C MET A 1 9.12 18.66 -6.00
N LEU A 2 8.34 18.49 -7.07
CA LEU A 2 7.89 17.17 -7.55
C LEU A 2 9.07 16.20 -7.77
N LEU A 3 10.08 16.60 -8.56
CA LEU A 3 11.28 15.78 -8.80
C LEU A 3 12.01 15.35 -7.53
N ARG A 4 12.11 16.25 -6.53
CA ARG A 4 12.72 15.92 -5.22
C ARG A 4 11.90 14.90 -4.45
N SER A 5 10.57 15.01 -4.51
CA SER A 5 9.66 14.05 -3.87
C SER A 5 9.78 12.68 -4.52
N ILE A 6 9.83 12.64 -5.86
CA ILE A 6 10.06 11.42 -6.64
C ILE A 6 11.43 10.81 -6.28
N ALA A 7 12.48 11.61 -6.16
CA ALA A 7 13.81 11.11 -5.78
C ALA A 7 13.82 10.49 -4.37
N VAL A 8 13.19 11.13 -3.38
CA VAL A 8 13.06 10.59 -2.01
C VAL A 8 12.25 9.28 -2.02
N LEU A 9 11.13 9.25 -2.74
CA LEU A 9 10.31 8.05 -2.88
C LEU A 9 11.09 6.93 -3.58
N ALA A 10 11.72 7.19 -4.72
CA ALA A 10 12.50 6.20 -5.45
C ALA A 10 13.65 5.61 -4.60
N ALA A 11 14.36 6.46 -3.85
CA ALA A 11 15.40 6.02 -2.92
C ALA A 11 14.82 5.13 -1.82
N ALA A 12 13.72 5.54 -1.18
CA ALA A 12 13.04 4.73 -0.17
C ALA A 12 12.53 3.40 -0.73
N ASN A 13 11.97 3.39 -1.94
CA ASN A 13 11.50 2.19 -2.61
C ASN A 13 12.63 1.19 -2.84
N LEU A 14 13.78 1.66 -3.35
CA LEU A 14 14.95 0.81 -3.58
C LEU A 14 15.53 0.28 -2.27
N MET A 15 15.58 1.12 -1.22
CA MET A 15 16.02 0.70 0.10
C MET A 15 15.12 -0.39 0.69
N ASN A 16 13.80 -0.20 0.62
CA ASN A 16 12.82 -1.10 1.22
C ASN A 16 12.66 -2.42 0.47
N ASN A 17 12.92 -2.46 -0.83
CA ASN A 17 12.70 -3.65 -1.65
C ASN A 17 13.98 -4.41 -2.01
N LYS A 18 15.15 -3.77 -2.02
CA LYS A 18 16.40 -4.40 -2.51
C LYS A 18 17.61 -4.23 -1.61
N VAL A 19 17.84 -3.06 -1.02
CA VAL A 19 19.11 -2.79 -0.31
C VAL A 19 19.04 -3.18 1.17
N ALA A 20 18.03 -2.72 1.91
CA ALA A 20 17.87 -3.01 3.33
C ALA A 20 16.40 -3.20 3.73
N PRO A 21 15.70 -4.23 3.22
CA PRO A 21 14.27 -4.43 3.47
C PRO A 21 13.89 -4.47 4.96
N ARG A 22 14.78 -5.01 5.80
CA ARG A 22 14.57 -5.07 7.27
C ARG A 22 14.60 -3.71 7.97
N LEU A 23 15.22 -2.71 7.35
CA LEU A 23 15.25 -1.33 7.85
C LEU A 23 14.09 -0.50 7.29
N GLY A 24 13.08 -1.13 6.70
CA GLY A 24 11.88 -0.49 6.14
C GLY A 24 11.26 0.57 7.07
N PRO A 25 11.02 0.28 8.36
CA PRO A 25 10.47 1.26 9.30
C PRO A 25 11.32 2.52 9.43
N LEU A 26 12.65 2.37 9.51
CA LEU A 26 13.57 3.51 9.68
C LEU A 26 13.66 4.36 8.41
N THR A 27 13.89 3.71 7.28
CA THR A 27 14.01 4.36 5.96
C THR A 27 12.69 5.03 5.55
N SER A 28 11.55 4.39 5.82
CA SER A 28 10.22 4.94 5.55
C SER A 28 9.87 6.10 6.46
N THR A 29 10.22 6.02 7.74
CA THR A 29 10.05 7.14 8.68
C THR A 29 10.90 8.33 8.26
N ALA A 30 12.17 8.11 7.88
CA ALA A 30 13.05 9.17 7.40
C ALA A 30 12.55 9.80 6.10
N ALA A 31 12.12 9.00 5.12
CA ALA A 31 11.53 9.49 3.87
C ALA A 31 10.23 10.27 4.11
N THR A 32 9.37 9.79 5.01
CA THR A 32 8.14 10.47 5.41
C THR A 32 8.45 11.83 6.02
N ALA A 33 9.38 11.89 6.98
CA ALA A 33 9.80 13.14 7.61
C ALA A 33 10.36 14.13 6.59
N ALA A 34 11.18 13.66 5.63
CA ALA A 34 11.71 14.50 4.57
C ALA A 34 10.60 15.07 3.66
N LEU A 35 9.65 14.24 3.22
CA LEU A 35 8.52 14.66 2.39
C LEU A 35 7.62 15.67 3.12
N VAL A 36 7.27 15.41 4.38
CA VAL A 36 6.50 16.33 5.21
C VAL A 36 7.25 17.64 5.40
N ALA A 37 8.56 17.61 5.71
CA ALA A 37 9.36 18.82 5.87
C ALA A 37 9.39 19.66 4.57
N MET A 38 9.54 19.03 3.41
CA MET A 38 9.48 19.73 2.12
C MET A 38 8.12 20.37 1.87
N ALA A 39 7.03 19.66 2.18
CA ALA A 39 5.67 20.15 2.00
C ALA A 39 5.38 21.33 2.96
N ARG A 40 5.75 21.21 4.24
CA ARG A 40 5.60 22.26 5.26
C ARG A 40 6.42 23.52 4.90
N ARG A 41 7.66 23.35 4.43
CA ARG A 41 8.51 24.46 3.91
C ARG A 41 7.94 25.13 2.66
N SER A 42 7.00 24.47 1.96
CA SER A 42 6.28 25.03 0.82
C SER A 42 4.99 25.75 1.23
N GLY A 43 4.73 25.90 2.54
CA GLY A 43 3.57 26.62 3.08
C GLY A 43 2.32 25.77 3.32
N LEU A 44 2.34 24.47 3.02
CA LEU A 44 1.16 23.60 3.18
C LEU A 44 0.87 23.31 4.64
N SER A 45 -0.37 23.50 5.10
CA SER A 45 -0.85 23.20 6.46
C SER A 45 -0.96 21.70 6.76
N TRP A 46 -1.13 21.31 8.03
CA TRP A 46 -1.39 19.92 8.40
C TRP A 46 -2.73 19.40 7.84
N GLU A 47 -3.74 20.26 7.75
CA GLU A 47 -5.03 19.94 7.13
C GLU A 47 -4.86 19.69 5.62
N GLU A 48 -4.05 20.51 4.94
CA GLU A 48 -3.73 20.31 3.52
C GLU A 48 -2.94 19.02 3.28
N LEU A 49 -2.13 18.58 4.25
CA LEU A 49 -1.49 17.26 4.26
C LEU A 49 -2.45 16.11 4.57
N GLY A 50 -3.69 16.39 4.96
CA GLY A 50 -4.74 15.40 5.22
C GLY A 50 -4.88 15.01 6.68
N PHE A 51 -4.16 15.66 7.61
CA PHE A 51 -4.33 15.46 9.06
C PHE A 51 -5.54 16.25 9.57
N GLU A 52 -6.69 15.93 9.01
CA GLU A 52 -7.99 16.55 9.26
C GLU A 52 -9.04 15.45 9.46
N HIS A 53 -10.23 15.79 9.96
CA HIS A 53 -11.37 14.88 10.05
C HIS A 53 -11.15 13.58 10.85
N GLY A 54 -10.28 13.58 11.86
CA GLY A 54 -9.85 12.36 12.59
C GLY A 54 -10.98 11.40 13.00
N ARG A 55 -12.07 11.90 13.62
CA ARG A 55 -13.22 11.05 13.99
C ARG A 55 -13.91 10.42 12.79
N ARG A 56 -14.17 11.20 11.75
CA ARG A 56 -14.82 10.72 10.51
C ARG A 56 -13.92 9.73 9.78
N GLY A 57 -12.63 10.04 9.70
CA GLY A 57 -11.60 9.15 9.17
C GLY A 57 -11.55 7.81 9.89
N ALA A 58 -11.59 7.83 11.22
CA ALA A 58 -11.60 6.61 12.04
C ALA A 58 -12.86 5.76 11.81
N ILE A 59 -14.05 6.38 11.73
CA ILE A 59 -15.31 5.67 11.47
C ILE A 59 -15.30 5.03 10.09
N ALA A 60 -14.98 5.80 9.05
CA ALA A 60 -14.92 5.29 7.67
C ALA A 60 -13.84 4.21 7.52
N GLY A 61 -12.64 4.47 8.06
CA GLY A 61 -11.52 3.53 8.05
C GLY A 61 -11.82 2.23 8.80
N GLY A 62 -12.49 2.30 9.96
CA GLY A 62 -12.92 1.14 10.73
C GLY A 62 -13.95 0.28 9.99
N ALA A 63 -14.94 0.92 9.35
CA ALA A 63 -15.92 0.22 8.52
C ALA A 63 -15.25 -0.48 7.32
N LEU A 64 -14.31 0.18 6.65
CA LEU A 64 -13.54 -0.38 5.56
C LEU A 64 -12.63 -1.53 6.02
N ALA A 65 -11.98 -1.41 7.18
CA ALA A 65 -11.19 -2.49 7.76
C ALA A 65 -12.04 -3.73 8.09
N ALA A 66 -13.25 -3.54 8.62
CA ALA A 66 -14.21 -4.63 8.85
C ALA A 66 -14.65 -5.28 7.54
N ALA A 67 -14.87 -4.49 6.49
CA ALA A 67 -15.18 -5.00 5.15
C ALA A 67 -14.04 -5.86 4.58
N VAL A 68 -12.77 -5.43 4.74
CA VAL A 68 -11.60 -6.23 4.34
C VAL A 68 -11.55 -7.56 5.10
N ALA A 69 -11.69 -7.53 6.43
CA ALA A 69 -11.70 -8.75 7.25
C ALA A 69 -12.81 -9.73 6.82
N THR A 70 -13.99 -9.19 6.49
CA THR A 70 -15.11 -9.97 5.97
C THR A 70 -14.79 -10.57 4.61
N ALA A 71 -14.28 -9.76 3.67
CA ALA A 71 -13.91 -10.21 2.33
C ALA A 71 -12.84 -11.31 2.39
N TYR A 72 -11.85 -11.17 3.27
CA TYR A 72 -10.82 -12.19 3.47
C TYR A 72 -11.40 -13.47 4.07
N THR A 73 -12.30 -13.36 5.05
CA THR A 73 -13.00 -14.51 5.65
C THR A 73 -13.81 -15.29 4.61
N VAL A 74 -14.56 -14.59 3.75
CA VAL A 74 -15.30 -15.20 2.63
C VAL A 74 -14.31 -15.84 1.65
N GLY A 75 -13.26 -15.12 1.28
CA GLY A 75 -12.25 -15.56 0.31
C GLY A 75 -11.53 -16.84 0.74
N ILE A 76 -11.13 -16.97 2.01
CA ILE A 76 -10.48 -18.20 2.50
C ILE A 76 -11.46 -19.36 2.67
N SER A 77 -12.76 -19.10 2.80
CA SER A 77 -13.78 -20.12 3.00
C SER A 77 -14.19 -20.81 1.71
N HIS A 78 -13.92 -20.19 0.55
CA HIS A 78 -14.27 -20.74 -0.75
C HIS A 78 -13.06 -21.39 -1.45
N PRO A 79 -13.13 -22.67 -1.88
CA PRO A 79 -11.98 -23.41 -2.43
C PRO A 79 -11.33 -22.75 -3.65
N ARG A 80 -12.11 -22.09 -4.51
CA ARG A 80 -11.57 -21.42 -5.72
C ARG A 80 -10.71 -20.19 -5.43
N THR A 81 -10.99 -19.47 -4.33
CA THR A 81 -10.28 -18.23 -3.98
C THR A 81 -9.23 -18.44 -2.91
N ARG A 82 -9.30 -19.55 -2.16
CA ARG A 82 -8.33 -19.91 -1.11
C ARG A 82 -6.87 -19.90 -1.59
N PRO A 83 -6.51 -20.40 -2.79
CA PRO A 83 -5.14 -20.31 -3.29
C PRO A 83 -4.60 -18.89 -3.40
N LEU A 84 -5.45 -17.87 -3.57
CA LEU A 84 -5.03 -16.47 -3.62
C LEU A 84 -4.44 -15.96 -2.29
N PHE A 85 -4.67 -16.69 -1.19
CA PHE A 85 -4.14 -16.36 0.13
C PHE A 85 -2.86 -17.15 0.48
N HIS A 86 -2.39 -18.04 -0.41
CA HIS A 86 -1.17 -18.81 -0.19
C HIS A 86 0.04 -17.96 -0.58
N ASP A 87 0.59 -17.23 0.39
CA ASP A 87 1.71 -16.31 0.19
C ASP A 87 2.94 -16.77 0.98
N GLU A 88 3.97 -17.21 0.27
CA GLU A 88 5.22 -17.69 0.87
C GLU A 88 5.95 -16.63 1.70
N ARG A 89 5.71 -15.32 1.47
CA ARG A 89 6.27 -14.24 2.32
C ARG A 89 5.74 -14.30 3.74
N ALA A 90 4.52 -14.81 3.93
CA ALA A 90 3.94 -15.03 5.25
C ALA A 90 4.18 -16.46 5.74
N LEU A 91 4.10 -17.46 4.86
CA LEU A 91 4.16 -18.88 5.24
C LEU A 91 5.58 -19.34 5.63
N SER A 92 6.62 -18.76 5.04
CA SER A 92 8.02 -19.07 5.36
C SER A 92 8.51 -18.47 6.69
N LEU A 93 7.71 -17.60 7.33
CA LEU A 93 8.06 -16.89 8.55
C LEU A 93 7.59 -17.61 9.82
N SER A 94 8.34 -17.45 10.92
CA SER A 94 7.87 -17.83 12.25
C SER A 94 6.68 -16.95 12.69
N HIS A 95 5.88 -17.40 13.66
CA HIS A 95 4.75 -16.60 14.15
C HIS A 95 5.16 -15.24 14.69
N ALA A 96 6.30 -15.17 15.41
CA ALA A 96 6.84 -13.91 15.90
C ALA A 96 7.22 -12.96 14.75
N ARG A 97 7.83 -13.48 13.68
CA ARG A 97 8.14 -12.66 12.50
C ARG A 97 6.88 -12.20 11.77
N VAL A 98 5.86 -13.04 11.64
CA VAL A 98 4.57 -12.62 11.05
C VAL A 98 3.94 -11.48 11.84
N LEU A 99 4.00 -11.53 13.17
CA LEU A 99 3.52 -10.43 14.01
C LEU A 99 4.37 -9.17 13.84
N GLU A 100 5.69 -9.29 13.75
CA GLU A 100 6.56 -8.15 13.43
C GLU A 100 6.22 -7.54 12.06
N GLU A 101 5.99 -8.36 11.04
CA GLU A 101 5.58 -7.87 9.73
C GLU A 101 4.25 -7.10 9.84
N ALA A 102 3.24 -7.70 10.47
CA ALA A 102 1.90 -7.13 10.56
C ALA A 102 1.80 -5.90 11.49
N LEU A 103 2.64 -5.80 12.53
CA LEU A 103 2.54 -4.78 13.58
C LEU A 103 3.63 -3.71 13.53
N LEU A 104 4.75 -3.94 12.82
CA LEU A 104 5.86 -3.00 12.72
C LEU A 104 6.24 -2.70 11.27
N GLN A 105 6.53 -3.73 10.47
CA GLN A 105 7.00 -3.52 9.10
C GLN A 105 5.91 -2.91 8.22
N VAL A 106 4.69 -3.44 8.26
CA VAL A 106 3.57 -2.89 7.48
C VAL A 106 3.17 -1.49 7.96
N PRO A 107 2.91 -1.22 9.26
CA PRO A 107 2.49 0.12 9.67
C PRO A 107 3.53 1.20 9.39
N LEU A 108 4.81 0.94 9.69
CA LEU A 108 5.87 1.95 9.64
C LEU A 108 6.68 1.90 8.34
N GLY A 109 6.95 0.70 7.83
CA GLY A 109 7.74 0.47 6.61
C GLY A 109 6.93 0.55 5.31
N THR A 110 5.60 0.52 5.39
CA THR A 110 4.71 0.58 4.22
C THR A 110 3.69 1.71 4.38
N VAL A 111 2.72 1.55 5.28
CA VAL A 111 1.52 2.41 5.34
C VAL A 111 1.89 3.87 5.66
N LEU A 112 2.79 4.10 6.61
CA LEU A 112 3.21 5.45 6.98
C LEU A 112 3.76 6.22 5.78
N LEU A 113 4.74 5.65 5.08
CA LEU A 113 5.34 6.31 3.92
C LEU A 113 4.37 6.40 2.75
N GLU A 114 3.61 5.35 2.49
CA GLU A 114 2.74 5.33 1.32
C GLU A 114 1.58 6.33 1.46
N GLU A 115 0.90 6.37 2.61
CA GLU A 115 -0.19 7.32 2.80
C GLU A 115 0.31 8.75 3.01
N VAL A 116 1.28 8.98 3.90
CA VAL A 116 1.77 10.34 4.15
C VAL A 116 2.57 10.86 2.95
N GLY A 117 3.32 10.01 2.26
CA GLY A 117 4.11 10.37 1.09
C GLY A 117 3.26 10.65 -0.14
N PHE A 118 2.43 9.70 -0.58
CA PHE A 118 1.64 9.83 -1.81
C PHE A 118 0.36 10.65 -1.61
N ARG A 119 -0.44 10.34 -0.58
CA ARG A 119 -1.76 10.94 -0.35
C ARG A 119 -1.72 12.20 0.52
N GLY A 120 -0.67 12.35 1.32
CA GLY A 120 -0.38 13.56 2.10
C GLY A 120 0.46 14.56 1.33
N ALA A 121 1.78 14.46 1.44
CA ALA A 121 2.74 15.44 0.95
C ALA A 121 2.70 15.64 -0.58
N LEU A 122 2.92 14.58 -1.36
CA LEU A 122 2.97 14.68 -2.83
C LEU A 122 1.65 15.19 -3.40
N TYR A 123 0.53 14.59 -2.98
CA TYR A 123 -0.81 14.99 -3.43
C TYR A 123 -1.13 16.44 -3.05
N ALA A 124 -0.85 16.88 -1.83
CA ALA A 124 -1.10 18.26 -1.40
C ALA A 124 -0.30 19.28 -2.24
N MET A 125 0.98 19.00 -2.48
CA MET A 125 1.86 19.85 -3.28
C MET A 125 1.40 19.95 -4.74
N LEU A 126 0.94 18.84 -5.32
CA LEU A 126 0.37 18.83 -6.67
C LEU A 126 -0.96 19.57 -6.72
N ARG A 127 -1.84 19.35 -5.73
CA ARG A 127 -3.16 19.96 -5.67
C ARG A 127 -3.09 21.47 -5.56
N GLN A 128 -2.15 22.00 -4.77
CA GLN A 128 -1.95 23.44 -4.60
C GLN A 128 -1.64 24.15 -5.93
N ARG A 129 -0.93 23.49 -6.86
CA ARG A 129 -0.43 24.10 -8.10
C ARG A 129 -1.22 23.72 -9.35
N HIS A 130 -1.80 22.54 -9.37
CA HIS A 130 -2.38 21.93 -10.57
C HIS A 130 -3.81 21.43 -10.36
N GLY A 131 -4.37 21.62 -9.17
CA GLY A 131 -5.73 21.21 -8.84
C GLY A 131 -5.89 19.71 -8.55
N THR A 132 -7.11 19.34 -8.16
CA THR A 132 -7.46 18.00 -7.68
C THR A 132 -7.22 16.91 -8.70
N VAL A 133 -7.63 17.13 -9.96
CA VAL A 133 -7.59 16.09 -11.01
C VAL A 133 -6.15 15.70 -11.30
N ALA A 134 -5.27 16.68 -11.53
CA ALA A 134 -3.86 16.44 -11.77
C ALA A 134 -3.17 15.79 -10.55
N ALA A 135 -3.49 16.23 -9.34
CA ALA A 135 -2.95 15.64 -8.11
C ALA A 135 -3.33 14.17 -7.95
N THR A 136 -4.59 13.84 -8.22
CA THR A 136 -5.11 12.47 -8.16
C THR A 136 -4.45 11.60 -9.22
N ALA A 137 -4.41 12.06 -10.48
CA ALA A 137 -3.81 11.33 -11.58
C ALA A 137 -2.32 11.06 -11.36
N VAL A 138 -1.54 12.08 -11.02
CA VAL A 138 -0.08 11.96 -10.86
C VAL A 138 0.27 11.16 -9.60
N SER A 139 -0.38 11.41 -8.46
CA SER A 139 -0.13 10.63 -7.24
C SER A 139 -0.47 9.15 -7.44
N SER A 140 -1.59 8.85 -8.08
CA SER A 140 -2.03 7.47 -8.35
C SER A 140 -1.14 6.78 -9.37
N ALA A 141 -0.72 7.46 -10.44
CA ALA A 141 0.19 6.89 -11.43
C ALA A 141 1.55 6.56 -10.80
N LEU A 142 2.11 7.47 -9.99
CA LEU A 142 3.37 7.23 -9.29
C LEU A 142 3.23 6.11 -8.24
N PHE A 143 2.07 6.01 -7.60
CA PHE A 143 1.76 4.89 -6.70
C PHE A 143 1.65 3.55 -7.44
N GLY A 144 1.11 3.56 -8.67
CA GLY A 144 1.15 2.40 -9.56
C GLY A 144 2.58 1.96 -9.84
N LEU A 145 3.44 2.89 -10.27
CA LEU A 145 4.85 2.60 -10.58
C LEU A 145 5.66 2.17 -9.34
N TRP A 146 5.33 2.68 -8.15
CA TRP A 146 5.91 2.25 -6.88
C TRP A 146 5.78 0.75 -6.63
N HIS A 147 4.74 0.12 -7.20
CA HIS A 147 4.43 -1.30 -7.02
C HIS A 147 5.16 -2.23 -7.98
N ILE A 148 6.06 -1.75 -8.85
CA ILE A 148 6.81 -2.63 -9.77
C ILE A 148 7.62 -3.69 -9.01
N LEU A 149 8.46 -3.28 -8.06
CA LEU A 149 9.28 -4.23 -7.28
C LEU A 149 8.42 -5.13 -6.37
N PRO A 150 7.45 -4.58 -5.60
CA PRO A 150 6.50 -5.41 -4.85
C PRO A 150 5.73 -6.43 -5.70
N ALA A 151 5.32 -6.07 -6.92
CA ALA A 151 4.59 -6.97 -7.82
C ALA A 151 5.44 -8.16 -8.25
N MET A 152 6.72 -7.94 -8.56
CA MET A 152 7.65 -9.02 -8.90
C MET A 152 7.84 -9.98 -7.72
N ASP A 153 8.00 -9.44 -6.51
CA ASP A 153 8.21 -10.25 -5.31
C ASP A 153 6.91 -10.99 -4.91
N MET A 154 5.74 -10.37 -5.06
CA MET A 154 4.42 -11.00 -4.90
C MET A 154 4.20 -12.13 -5.90
N ALA A 155 4.53 -11.94 -7.18
CA ALA A 155 4.32 -12.93 -8.22
C ALA A 155 5.08 -14.23 -7.96
N ARG A 156 6.29 -14.10 -7.39
CA ARG A 156 7.13 -15.23 -6.99
C ARG A 156 6.59 -15.95 -5.76
N ALA A 157 6.04 -15.20 -4.81
CA ALA A 157 5.55 -15.75 -3.54
C ALA A 157 4.13 -16.29 -3.59
N ASN A 158 3.33 -15.84 -4.57
CA ASN A 158 1.94 -16.23 -4.73
C ASN A 158 1.57 -16.32 -6.23
N PRO A 159 1.88 -17.44 -6.89
CA PRO A 159 1.62 -17.63 -8.32
C PRO A 159 0.13 -17.53 -8.69
N ALA A 160 -0.78 -17.94 -7.80
CA ALA A 160 -2.23 -17.85 -8.05
C ALA A 160 -2.69 -16.39 -8.13
N LEU A 161 -2.20 -15.54 -7.22
CA LEU A 161 -2.46 -14.11 -7.26
C LEU A 161 -1.76 -13.43 -8.45
N GLY A 162 -0.53 -13.84 -8.78
CA GLY A 162 0.16 -13.40 -10.00
C GLY A 162 -0.65 -13.69 -11.27
N ALA A 163 -1.23 -14.89 -11.37
CA ALA A 163 -2.05 -15.27 -12.51
C ALA A 163 -3.30 -14.39 -12.63
N LEU A 164 -3.97 -14.15 -11.51
CA LEU A 164 -5.15 -13.27 -11.46
C LEU A 164 -4.82 -11.84 -11.90
N THR A 165 -3.68 -11.28 -11.47
CA THR A 165 -3.29 -9.92 -11.83
C THR A 165 -2.82 -9.81 -13.28
N ALA A 166 -2.23 -10.86 -13.85
CA ALA A 166 -1.88 -10.94 -15.27
C ALA A 166 -3.08 -11.24 -16.20
N GLY A 167 -4.20 -11.75 -15.65
CA GLY A 167 -5.31 -12.27 -16.44
C GLY A 167 -4.99 -13.61 -17.12
N GLU A 168 -4.15 -14.43 -16.47
CA GLU A 168 -3.58 -15.66 -17.01
C GLU A 168 -3.90 -16.89 -16.13
N SER A 169 -3.47 -18.08 -16.60
CA SER A 169 -3.51 -19.31 -15.82
C SER A 169 -2.24 -19.44 -14.96
N PRO A 170 -2.29 -19.99 -13.73
CA PRO A 170 -1.13 -20.14 -12.85
C PRO A 170 0.07 -20.92 -13.43
N ASN A 171 -0.15 -21.71 -14.49
CA ASN A 171 0.89 -22.54 -15.10
C ASN A 171 1.84 -21.77 -16.03
N HIS A 172 1.45 -20.57 -16.47
CA HIS A 172 2.26 -19.69 -17.31
C HIS A 172 2.10 -18.26 -16.82
N LEU A 173 3.11 -17.74 -16.13
CA LEU A 173 3.13 -16.36 -15.64
C LEU A 173 4.08 -15.53 -16.47
N ASP A 174 3.53 -14.63 -17.29
CA ASP A 174 4.32 -13.56 -17.90
C ASP A 174 4.52 -12.44 -16.86
N MET A 175 5.74 -12.35 -16.33
CA MET A 175 6.09 -11.34 -15.34
C MET A 175 5.80 -9.91 -15.79
N ALA A 176 5.93 -9.60 -17.09
CA ALA A 176 5.64 -8.27 -17.60
C ALA A 176 4.15 -7.94 -17.46
N ARG A 177 3.27 -8.92 -17.73
CA ARG A 177 1.82 -8.77 -17.56
C ARG A 177 1.42 -8.69 -16.09
N VAL A 178 2.03 -9.48 -15.21
CA VAL A 178 1.81 -9.39 -13.77
C VAL A 178 2.16 -7.98 -13.26
N VAL A 179 3.32 -7.46 -13.66
CA VAL A 179 3.76 -6.11 -13.29
C VAL A 179 2.81 -5.06 -13.87
N ALA A 180 2.46 -5.13 -15.15
CA ALA A 180 1.54 -4.18 -15.78
C ALA A 180 0.16 -4.18 -15.10
N GLY A 181 -0.42 -5.35 -14.85
CA GLY A 181 -1.71 -5.50 -14.16
C GLY A 181 -1.64 -4.99 -12.71
N SER A 182 -0.52 -5.22 -12.02
CA SER A 182 -0.28 -4.70 -10.66
C SER A 182 -0.16 -3.17 -10.65
N VAL A 183 0.56 -2.58 -11.61
CA VAL A 183 0.69 -1.12 -11.75
C VAL A 183 -0.67 -0.48 -12.02
N VAL A 184 -1.47 -1.06 -12.93
CA VAL A 184 -2.80 -0.53 -13.26
C VAL A 184 -3.77 -0.66 -12.08
N SER A 185 -3.82 -1.83 -11.44
CA SER A 185 -4.72 -2.07 -10.30
C SER A 185 -4.36 -1.22 -9.09
N THR A 186 -3.07 -1.06 -8.79
CA THR A 186 -2.62 -0.20 -7.69
C THR A 186 -2.75 1.28 -8.02
N ALA A 187 -2.61 1.71 -9.28
CA ALA A 187 -2.99 3.07 -9.68
C ALA A 187 -4.49 3.33 -9.48
N ALA A 188 -5.36 2.39 -9.86
CA ALA A 188 -6.80 2.50 -9.60
C ALA A 188 -7.10 2.56 -8.09
N ALA A 189 -6.42 1.74 -7.28
CA ALA A 189 -6.50 1.83 -5.82
C ALA A 189 -5.99 3.19 -5.29
N GLY A 190 -4.95 3.75 -5.91
CA GLY A 190 -4.46 5.10 -5.61
C GLY A 190 -5.53 6.17 -5.79
N VAL A 191 -6.35 6.08 -6.85
CA VAL A 191 -7.48 7.00 -7.08
C VAL A 191 -8.50 6.86 -5.94
N LEU A 192 -8.87 5.62 -5.58
CA LEU A 192 -9.75 5.35 -4.46
C LEU A 192 -9.22 5.93 -3.15
N PHE A 193 -7.93 5.74 -2.85
CA PHE A 193 -7.30 6.28 -1.64
C PHE A 193 -7.24 7.81 -1.64
N CYS A 194 -6.99 8.45 -2.79
CA CYS A 194 -7.07 9.89 -2.93
C CYS A 194 -8.49 10.41 -2.62
N GLU A 195 -9.54 9.77 -3.14
CA GLU A 195 -10.92 10.17 -2.85
C GLU A 195 -11.30 9.92 -1.37
N LEU A 196 -10.89 8.80 -0.79
CA LEU A 196 -11.06 8.54 0.64
C LEU A 196 -10.40 9.64 1.49
N ARG A 197 -9.16 10.02 1.15
CA ARG A 197 -8.42 11.13 1.79
C ARG A 197 -9.13 12.46 1.65
N ARG A 198 -9.73 12.74 0.48
CA ARG A 198 -10.44 14.01 0.23
C ARG A 198 -11.69 14.15 1.09
N HIS A 199 -12.41 13.06 1.32
CA HIS A 199 -13.68 13.09 2.04
C HIS A 199 -13.56 12.86 3.55
N ASN A 200 -12.51 12.15 4.01
CA ASN A 200 -12.44 11.66 5.38
C ASN A 200 -11.09 11.93 6.07
N GLY A 201 -10.16 12.64 5.42
CA GLY A 201 -8.80 12.80 5.91
C GLY A 201 -7.94 11.55 5.72
N LEU A 202 -6.65 11.64 6.07
CA LEU A 202 -5.63 10.62 5.79
C LEU A 202 -5.81 9.33 6.59
N LEU A 203 -6.53 9.39 7.72
CA LEU A 203 -6.73 8.23 8.60
C LEU A 203 -7.58 7.14 7.93
N ALA A 204 -8.60 7.51 7.14
CA ALA A 204 -9.46 6.55 6.45
C ALA A 204 -8.69 5.63 5.48
N PRO A 205 -7.95 6.16 4.48
CA PRO A 205 -7.15 5.30 3.60
C PRO A 205 -6.04 4.58 4.36
N ALA A 206 -5.41 5.18 5.38
CA ALA A 206 -4.40 4.50 6.20
C ALA A 206 -4.94 3.27 6.91
N MET A 207 -6.15 3.33 7.48
CA MET A 207 -6.77 2.17 8.12
C MET A 207 -7.17 1.09 7.12
N LEU A 208 -7.73 1.46 5.96
CA LEU A 208 -8.03 0.49 4.90
C LEU A 208 -6.75 -0.18 4.38
N HIS A 209 -5.70 0.60 4.15
CA HIS A 209 -4.43 0.13 3.65
C HIS A 209 -3.73 -0.79 4.66
N LEU A 210 -3.72 -0.40 5.95
CA LEU A 210 -3.25 -1.23 7.05
C LEU A 210 -4.03 -2.54 7.16
N ALA A 211 -5.36 -2.48 7.12
CA ALA A 211 -6.20 -3.67 7.19
C ALA A 211 -5.88 -4.64 6.04
N THR A 212 -5.76 -4.14 4.81
CA THR A 212 -5.43 -4.96 3.63
C THR A 212 -4.09 -5.67 3.79
N ASN A 213 -3.04 -4.97 4.21
CA ASN A 213 -1.70 -5.56 4.31
C ASN A 213 -1.52 -6.43 5.56
N SER A 214 -1.83 -5.90 6.75
CA SER A 214 -1.60 -6.62 8.01
C SER A 214 -2.51 -7.83 8.16
N LEU A 215 -3.77 -7.75 7.74
CA LEU A 215 -4.64 -8.93 7.71
C LEU A 215 -4.19 -9.92 6.64
N GLY A 216 -3.55 -9.49 5.56
CA GLY A 216 -3.02 -10.38 4.52
C GLY A 216 -2.07 -11.43 5.11
N TYR A 217 -1.13 -10.99 5.95
CA TYR A 217 -0.22 -11.88 6.69
C TYR A 217 -0.95 -12.87 7.60
N LEU A 218 -1.97 -12.40 8.34
CA LEU A 218 -2.76 -13.26 9.23
C LEU A 218 -3.57 -14.29 8.44
N PHE A 219 -4.29 -13.85 7.41
CA PHE A 219 -5.19 -14.70 6.63
C PHE A 219 -4.43 -15.70 5.76
N ALA A 220 -3.20 -15.39 5.32
CA ALA A 220 -2.33 -16.38 4.69
C ALA A 220 -2.04 -17.56 5.63
N ARG A 221 -1.75 -17.29 6.92
CA ARG A 221 -1.53 -18.36 7.92
C ARG A 221 -2.80 -19.15 8.24
N ILE A 222 -3.96 -18.50 8.27
CA ILE A 222 -5.26 -19.18 8.50
C ILE A 222 -5.63 -20.06 7.28
N ALA A 223 -5.39 -19.56 6.07
CA ALA A 223 -5.62 -20.30 4.82
C ALA A 223 -4.70 -21.53 4.68
N ALA A 224 -3.53 -21.54 5.31
CA ALA A 224 -2.69 -22.74 5.31
C ALA A 224 -3.10 -23.82 6.33
N LYS A 225 -3.85 -23.45 7.39
CA LYS A 225 -4.14 -24.36 8.53
C LYS A 225 -5.34 -25.31 8.33
N LYS A 226 -6.38 -24.93 7.57
CA LYS A 226 -7.49 -25.86 7.30
C LYS A 226 -7.10 -26.79 6.16
N LYS A 227 -6.73 -28.02 6.52
CA LYS A 227 -6.87 -29.22 5.67
C LYS A 227 -8.22 -29.86 5.97
#